data_AF-A0A7V3EKD4-F1
#
_entry.id   AF-A0A7V3EKD4-F1
#
_cell.length_a   1.000
_cell.length_b   1.000
_cell.length_c   1.000
_cell.angle_alpha   90.00
_cell.angle_beta   90.00
_cell.angle_gamma   90.00
#
_symmetry.space_group_name_H-M   'P 1'
#
loop_
_entity.id
_entity.type
_entity.pdbx_description
1 polymer ?
#
loop_
_entity_poly.entity_id
_entity_poly.type
_entity_poly.pdbx_seq_one_letter_code
_entity_poly.pdbx_strand_id
1 'polypeptide(L)'
;MRLAYGSILVFLSATVFAQEAVVSNTPYAQQIADLGNDDFRVRERAHQELREAGAAAKVALEKAAEESIDAEIRQRAEALLRRLTAGPRIQAAIARLGSAQWDDVKEALSTLCDELGEGTGAEEAVRKAADGKGQTGQIARMLRQQWENWERQQQQYILNANQLGNQYMQQYFTSYRQNMKRSIEFMCKREFDQLHARNKDQKEAGAAATE
;
A
#
# COMPACT_ATOMS: atom_id res chain seq x y z
N MET A 1 -24.83 61.89 30.17
CA MET A 1 -24.66 61.21 28.87
C MET A 1 -23.26 61.50 28.33
N ARG A 2 -22.29 60.63 28.63
CA ARG A 2 -20.91 60.71 28.12
C ARG A 2 -20.36 59.30 27.90
N LEU A 3 -19.90 59.07 26.67
CA LEU A 3 -18.67 58.38 26.24
C LEU A 3 -18.48 56.88 26.58
N ALA A 4 -18.28 56.05 25.54
CA ALA A 4 -17.03 55.29 25.32
C ALA A 4 -17.12 54.46 24.02
N TYR A 5 -16.68 55.03 22.90
CA TYR A 5 -16.20 54.27 21.74
C TYR A 5 -14.74 53.90 22.05
N GLY A 6 -14.51 52.64 22.41
CA GLY A 6 -13.17 52.10 22.68
C GLY A 6 -12.73 51.20 21.54
N SER A 7 -11.90 51.76 20.67
CA SER A 7 -11.18 51.07 19.60
C SER A 7 -10.51 49.79 20.10
N ILE A 8 -10.96 48.63 19.63
CA ILE A 8 -10.21 47.38 19.77
C ILE A 8 -9.33 47.22 18.53
N LEU A 9 -8.04 47.28 18.84
CA LEU A 9 -6.86 47.17 18.00
C LEU A 9 -6.93 46.04 16.97
N VAL A 10 -6.69 46.44 15.71
CA VAL A 10 -6.22 45.59 14.62
C VAL A 10 -4.78 45.21 14.91
N PHE A 11 -4.55 43.98 15.39
CA PHE A 11 -3.22 43.37 15.41
C PHE A 11 -3.37 41.87 15.19
N LEU A 12 -3.40 41.42 13.93
CA LEU A 12 -3.10 40.02 13.58
C LEU A 12 -2.83 39.87 12.07
N SER A 13 -1.71 40.37 11.56
CA SER A 13 -1.22 40.00 10.23
C SER A 13 0.26 40.30 10.10
N ALA A 14 1.11 39.43 10.66
CA ALA A 14 2.51 39.30 10.25
C ALA A 14 3.19 38.10 10.93
N THR A 15 2.73 36.87 10.70
CA THR A 15 3.48 35.67 11.15
C THR A 15 3.26 34.46 10.23
N VAL A 16 3.22 34.66 8.91
CA VAL A 16 3.05 33.56 7.94
C VAL A 16 4.28 33.34 7.04
N PHE A 17 5.40 34.04 7.25
CA PHE A 17 6.55 33.96 6.33
C PHE A 17 7.84 33.33 6.91
N ALA A 18 7.82 32.70 8.08
CA ALA A 18 9.04 32.16 8.70
C ALA A 18 9.24 30.64 8.56
N GLN A 19 8.27 29.90 8.01
CA GLN A 19 8.34 28.43 7.94
C GLN A 19 9.10 27.90 6.70
N GLU A 20 9.44 28.76 5.73
CA GLU A 20 9.99 28.32 4.44
C GLU A 20 11.50 27.97 4.50
N ALA A 21 12.22 28.49 5.49
CA ALA A 21 13.69 28.37 5.54
C ALA A 21 14.21 27.03 6.11
N VAL A 22 13.41 26.30 6.89
CA VAL A 22 13.89 25.11 7.65
C VAL A 22 13.97 23.84 6.79
N VAL A 23 13.43 23.85 5.57
CA VAL A 23 13.52 22.72 4.62
C VAL A 23 14.80 22.80 3.76
N SER A 24 15.50 23.94 3.75
CA SER A 24 16.56 24.23 2.77
C SER A 24 17.91 23.51 2.96
N ASN A 25 18.14 22.76 4.05
CA ASN A 25 19.44 22.14 4.33
C ASN A 25 19.43 20.60 4.46
N THR A 26 18.31 19.94 4.15
CA THR A 26 18.28 18.48 4.10
C THR A 26 18.72 18.00 2.71
N PRO A 27 19.52 16.93 2.59
CA PRO A 27 19.63 16.23 1.32
C PRO A 27 18.21 15.92 0.83
N TYR A 28 17.95 16.09 -0.47
CA TYR A 28 16.64 15.93 -1.12
C TYR A 28 15.63 17.09 -0.98
N ALA A 29 15.99 18.23 -0.38
CA ALA A 29 15.07 19.37 -0.23
C ALA A 29 14.45 19.83 -1.57
N GLN A 30 15.26 19.91 -2.63
CA GLN A 30 14.79 20.30 -3.95
C GLN A 30 13.79 19.29 -4.52
N GLN A 31 14.08 17.99 -4.42
CA GLN A 31 13.17 16.96 -4.90
C GLN A 31 11.85 16.97 -4.13
N ILE A 32 11.88 17.22 -2.81
CA ILE A 32 10.66 17.36 -2.01
C ILE A 32 9.83 18.56 -2.48
N ALA A 33 10.45 19.71 -2.72
CA ALA A 33 9.76 20.88 -3.28
C ALA A 33 9.19 20.58 -4.68
N ASP A 34 9.97 19.89 -5.53
CA ASP A 34 9.56 19.52 -6.87
C ASP A 34 8.39 18.53 -6.90
N LEU A 35 8.06 17.83 -5.80
CA LEU A 35 6.84 17.01 -5.72
C LEU A 35 5.55 17.83 -5.83
N GLY A 36 5.56 19.09 -5.42
CA GLY A 36 4.44 20.02 -5.52
C GLY A 36 4.49 20.93 -6.74
N ASN A 37 5.45 20.73 -7.65
CA ASN A 37 5.61 21.59 -8.83
C ASN A 37 4.40 21.48 -9.77
N ASP A 38 3.96 22.55 -10.44
CA ASP A 38 2.82 22.47 -11.37
C ASP A 38 3.13 21.67 -12.64
N ASP A 39 4.39 21.58 -13.06
CA ASP A 39 4.83 20.81 -14.23
C ASP A 39 4.92 19.31 -13.89
N PHE A 40 4.13 18.50 -14.62
CA PHE A 40 4.09 17.04 -14.45
C PHE A 40 5.46 16.37 -14.60
N ARG A 41 6.30 16.81 -15.55
CA ARG A 41 7.61 16.20 -15.81
C ARG A 41 8.56 16.47 -14.66
N VAL A 42 8.48 17.65 -14.05
CA VAL A 42 9.27 18.02 -12.88
C VAL A 42 8.86 17.15 -11.68
N ARG A 43 7.55 17.05 -11.40
CA ARG A 43 7.04 16.19 -10.32
C ARG A 43 7.43 14.73 -10.50
N GLU A 44 7.26 14.19 -11.71
CA GLU A 44 7.53 12.77 -11.98
C GLU A 44 9.02 12.46 -11.85
N ARG A 45 9.89 13.36 -12.32
CA ARG A 45 11.35 13.23 -12.13
C ARG A 45 11.71 13.23 -10.66
N ALA A 46 11.21 14.18 -9.88
CA ALA A 46 11.48 14.24 -8.44
C ALA A 46 10.96 13.00 -7.71
N HIS A 47 9.76 12.53 -8.06
CA HIS A 47 9.20 11.29 -7.53
C HIS A 47 10.11 10.08 -7.83
N GLN A 48 10.63 9.97 -9.06
CA GLN A 48 11.56 8.90 -9.44
C GLN A 48 12.91 9.01 -8.71
N GLU A 49 13.51 10.20 -8.64
CA GLU A 49 14.77 10.44 -7.94
C GLU A 49 14.67 10.08 -6.44
N LEU A 50 13.57 10.47 -5.78
CA LEU A 50 13.31 10.13 -4.37
C LEU A 50 13.09 8.61 -4.18
N ARG A 51 12.42 7.97 -5.13
CA ARG A 51 12.22 6.51 -5.13
C ARG A 51 13.56 5.78 -5.25
N GLU A 52 14.41 6.20 -6.18
CA GLU A 52 15.74 5.61 -6.41
C GLU A 52 16.68 5.84 -5.23
N ALA A 53 16.59 7.00 -4.57
CA ALA A 53 17.30 7.29 -3.33
C ALA A 53 16.90 6.34 -2.18
N GLY A 54 15.69 5.78 -2.23
CA GLY A 54 15.28 4.70 -1.36
C GLY A 54 15.31 5.09 0.12
N ALA A 55 16.02 4.30 0.93
CA ALA A 55 16.16 4.55 2.37
C ALA A 55 16.84 5.90 2.69
N ALA A 56 17.71 6.42 1.80
CA ALA A 56 18.40 7.69 2.04
C ALA A 56 17.45 8.90 2.04
N ALA A 57 16.37 8.85 1.25
CA ALA A 57 15.36 9.89 1.20
C ALA A 57 14.29 9.79 2.30
N LYS A 58 14.28 8.68 3.08
CA LYS A 58 13.19 8.36 4.02
C LYS A 58 12.94 9.47 5.04
N VAL A 59 13.97 9.99 5.69
CA VAL A 59 13.83 11.04 6.72
C VAL A 59 13.27 12.34 6.13
N ALA A 60 13.71 12.72 4.92
CA ALA A 60 13.21 13.92 4.24
C ALA A 60 11.74 13.76 3.84
N LEU A 61 11.36 12.56 3.37
CA LEU A 61 9.98 12.23 3.04
C LEU A 61 9.07 12.18 4.28
N GLU A 62 9.53 11.62 5.40
CA GLU A 62 8.79 11.59 6.69
C GLU A 62 8.48 13.02 7.14
N LYS A 63 9.50 13.88 7.15
CA LYS A 63 9.33 15.29 7.48
C LYS A 63 8.36 16.00 6.52
N ALA A 64 8.48 15.74 5.21
CA ALA A 64 7.58 16.34 4.22
C ALA A 64 6.13 15.89 4.38
N ALA A 65 5.90 14.61 4.69
CA ALA A 65 4.57 14.07 4.95
C ALA A 65 3.92 14.68 6.19
N GLU A 66 4.68 14.89 7.26
CA GLU A 66 4.17 15.38 8.55
C GLU A 66 4.05 16.91 8.60
N GLU A 67 5.05 17.63 8.09
CA GLU A 67 5.22 19.06 8.37
C GLU A 67 4.94 19.98 7.17
N SER A 68 4.88 19.46 5.94
CA SER A 68 4.68 20.33 4.77
C SER A 68 3.32 21.03 4.83
N ILE A 69 3.28 22.33 4.53
CA ILE A 69 2.02 23.08 4.42
C ILE A 69 1.26 22.73 3.14
N ASP A 70 1.98 22.30 2.10
CA ASP A 70 1.42 21.91 0.81
C ASP A 70 0.82 20.49 0.90
N ALA A 71 -0.49 20.40 0.69
CA ALA A 71 -1.23 19.14 0.75
C ALA A 71 -0.81 18.13 -0.33
N GLU A 72 -0.43 18.60 -1.52
CA GLU A 72 0.04 17.72 -2.60
C GLU A 72 1.40 17.12 -2.25
N ILE A 73 2.34 17.93 -1.72
CA ILE A 73 3.63 17.43 -1.23
C ILE A 73 3.43 16.39 -0.12
N ARG A 74 2.56 16.66 0.88
CA ARG A 74 2.27 15.70 1.95
C ARG A 74 1.77 14.37 1.39
N GLN A 75 0.72 14.42 0.56
CA GLN A 75 0.10 13.23 -0.02
C GLN A 75 1.09 12.40 -0.84
N ARG A 76 1.93 13.05 -1.66
CA ARG A 76 2.93 12.37 -2.50
C ARG A 76 4.07 11.79 -1.67
N ALA A 77 4.53 12.51 -0.65
CA ALA A 77 5.55 12.03 0.28
C ALA A 77 5.06 10.78 1.04
N GLU A 78 3.82 10.80 1.54
CA GLU A 78 3.18 9.63 2.17
C GLU A 78 3.12 8.43 1.22
N ALA A 79 2.74 8.65 -0.04
CA ALA A 79 2.68 7.59 -1.05
C ALA A 79 4.06 6.97 -1.34
N LEU A 80 5.10 7.81 -1.44
CA LEU A 80 6.48 7.36 -1.60
C LEU A 80 6.96 6.57 -0.37
N LEU A 81 6.70 7.07 0.84
CA LEU A 81 7.04 6.35 2.08
C LEU A 81 6.39 4.99 2.16
N ARG A 82 5.10 4.89 1.81
CA ARG A 82 4.39 3.62 1.76
C ARG A 82 5.11 2.62 0.84
N ARG A 83 5.51 3.06 -0.36
CA ARG A 83 6.26 2.23 -1.31
C ARG A 83 7.64 1.81 -0.80
N LEU A 84 8.37 2.73 -0.18
CA LEU A 84 9.71 2.47 0.37
C LEU A 84 9.68 1.50 1.57
N THR A 85 8.62 1.55 2.36
CA THR A 85 8.45 0.71 3.57
C THR A 85 7.70 -0.59 3.29
N ALA A 86 7.01 -0.69 2.16
CA ALA A 86 6.25 -1.89 1.79
C ALA A 86 7.15 -3.12 1.63
N GLY A 87 8.40 -2.99 1.17
CA GLY A 87 9.31 -4.12 0.94
C GLY A 87 9.42 -5.07 2.13
N PRO A 88 9.93 -4.62 3.30
CA PRO A 88 9.99 -5.45 4.50
C PRO A 88 8.63 -6.00 4.95
N ARG A 89 7.57 -5.20 4.86
CA ARG A 89 6.20 -5.61 5.23
C ARG A 89 5.69 -6.74 4.34
N ILE A 90 5.91 -6.65 3.04
CA ILE A 90 5.58 -7.68 2.04
C ILE A 90 6.38 -8.94 2.32
N GLN A 91 7.69 -8.85 2.57
CA GLN A 91 8.52 -10.02 2.88
C GLN A 91 8.05 -10.74 4.15
N ALA A 92 7.71 -9.98 5.20
CA ALA A 92 7.13 -10.54 6.42
C ALA A 92 5.79 -11.22 6.16
N ALA A 93 4.92 -10.63 5.33
CA ALA A 93 3.65 -11.23 4.94
C ALA A 93 3.87 -12.54 4.14
N ILE A 94 4.79 -12.56 3.18
CA ILE A 94 5.14 -13.79 2.44
C ILE A 94 5.60 -14.90 3.37
N ALA A 95 6.45 -14.60 4.36
CA ALA A 95 6.90 -15.59 5.34
C ALA A 95 5.72 -16.17 6.14
N ARG A 96 4.77 -15.32 6.57
CA ARG A 96 3.58 -15.72 7.33
C ARG A 96 2.59 -16.57 6.55
N LEU A 97 2.59 -16.55 5.21
CA LEU A 97 1.76 -17.48 4.41
C LEU A 97 2.09 -18.96 4.71
N GLY A 98 3.28 -19.26 5.20
CA GLY A 98 3.69 -20.61 5.62
C GLY A 98 3.32 -20.97 7.06
N SER A 99 2.67 -20.08 7.81
CA SER A 99 2.32 -20.32 9.21
C SER A 99 1.34 -21.48 9.36
N ALA A 100 1.48 -22.26 10.42
CA ALA A 100 0.50 -23.29 10.80
C ALA A 100 -0.78 -22.71 11.41
N GLN A 101 -0.83 -21.39 11.66
CA GLN A 101 -1.99 -20.70 12.21
C GLN A 101 -2.69 -19.90 11.12
N TRP A 102 -4.00 -20.11 10.98
CA TRP A 102 -4.80 -19.41 9.98
C TRP A 102 -4.79 -17.89 10.17
N ASP A 103 -4.79 -17.40 11.41
CA ASP A 103 -4.84 -15.96 11.69
C ASP A 103 -3.62 -15.22 11.13
N ASP A 104 -2.43 -15.82 11.22
CA ASP A 104 -1.20 -15.29 10.61
C ASP A 104 -1.29 -15.26 9.07
N VAL A 105 -1.82 -16.33 8.48
CA VAL A 105 -2.01 -16.44 7.03
C VAL A 105 -3.04 -15.40 6.56
N LYS A 106 -4.12 -15.21 7.31
CA LYS A 106 -5.15 -14.20 7.03
C LYS A 106 -4.58 -12.79 7.09
N GLU A 107 -3.81 -12.45 8.11
CA GLU A 107 -3.16 -11.14 8.23
C GLU A 107 -2.19 -10.90 7.06
N ALA A 108 -1.42 -11.94 6.70
CA ALA A 108 -0.54 -11.90 5.53
C ALA A 108 -1.31 -11.66 4.23
N LEU A 109 -2.41 -12.36 3.99
CA LEU A 109 -3.25 -12.18 2.81
C LEU A 109 -3.84 -10.78 2.74
N SER A 110 -4.33 -10.25 3.87
CA SER A 110 -4.84 -8.89 3.96
C SER A 110 -3.77 -7.88 3.56
N THR A 111 -2.57 -8.00 4.15
CA THR A 111 -1.42 -7.15 3.82
C THR A 111 -1.05 -7.23 2.35
N LEU A 112 -0.94 -8.44 1.78
CA LEU A 112 -0.59 -8.59 0.37
C LEU A 112 -1.67 -8.00 -0.54
N CYS A 113 -2.96 -8.20 -0.25
CA CYS A 113 -4.04 -7.61 -1.03
C CYS A 113 -4.11 -6.08 -0.96
N ASP A 114 -3.66 -5.48 0.14
CA ASP A 114 -3.52 -4.02 0.26
C ASP A 114 -2.41 -3.47 -0.65
N GLU A 115 -1.33 -4.22 -0.79
CA GLU A 115 -0.12 -3.79 -1.51
C GLU A 115 -0.13 -4.17 -3.01
N LEU A 116 -0.90 -5.19 -3.40
CA LEU A 116 -1.09 -5.58 -4.81
C LEU A 116 -1.74 -4.43 -5.62
N GLY A 117 -1.20 -4.15 -6.82
CA GLY A 117 -1.62 -3.03 -7.67
C GLY A 117 -1.04 -1.65 -7.30
N GLU A 118 -0.35 -1.51 -6.17
CA GLU A 118 0.16 -0.19 -5.71
C GLU A 118 1.60 0.11 -6.22
N GLY A 119 2.20 -0.81 -6.98
CA GLY A 119 3.58 -0.70 -7.49
C GLY A 119 4.65 -0.89 -6.41
N THR A 120 4.30 -1.54 -5.31
CA THR A 120 5.15 -1.75 -4.11
C THR A 120 6.07 -2.97 -4.21
N GLY A 121 5.97 -3.74 -5.30
CA GLY A 121 6.69 -5.00 -5.50
C GLY A 121 5.98 -6.23 -4.92
N ALA A 122 4.77 -6.08 -4.37
CA ALA A 122 3.97 -7.19 -3.84
C ALA A 122 3.70 -8.27 -4.89
N GLU A 123 3.37 -7.90 -6.12
CA GLU A 123 3.12 -8.82 -7.23
C GLU A 123 4.33 -9.71 -7.52
N GLU A 124 5.51 -9.10 -7.59
CA GLU A 124 6.76 -9.83 -7.82
C GLU A 124 7.10 -10.75 -6.65
N ALA A 125 6.90 -10.29 -5.41
CA ALA A 125 7.12 -11.11 -4.22
C ALA A 125 6.16 -12.32 -4.17
N VAL A 126 4.87 -12.09 -4.45
CA VAL A 126 3.87 -13.16 -4.54
C VAL A 126 4.19 -14.12 -5.68
N ARG A 127 4.63 -13.62 -6.84
CA ARG A 127 5.06 -14.45 -7.98
C ARG A 127 6.23 -15.35 -7.60
N LYS A 128 7.29 -14.80 -7.00
CA LYS A 128 8.43 -15.58 -6.52
C LYS A 128 8.03 -16.62 -5.47
N ALA A 129 7.16 -16.23 -4.52
CA ALA A 129 6.65 -17.15 -3.50
C ALA A 129 5.84 -18.28 -4.13
N ALA A 130 5.04 -18.00 -5.16
CA ALA A 130 4.23 -18.96 -5.90
C ALA A 130 5.08 -20.03 -6.62
N ASP A 131 6.32 -19.74 -6.98
CA ASP A 131 7.26 -20.73 -7.53
C ASP A 131 7.86 -21.65 -6.44
N GLY A 132 7.65 -21.30 -5.16
CA GLY A 132 8.08 -22.08 -4.00
C GLY A 132 7.29 -23.36 -3.76
N LYS A 133 7.82 -24.18 -2.84
CA LYS A 133 7.20 -25.43 -2.36
C LYS A 133 6.40 -25.22 -1.07
N GLY A 134 5.67 -26.25 -0.66
CA GLY A 134 4.93 -26.29 0.59
C GLY A 134 3.74 -25.33 0.62
N GLN A 135 3.27 -25.04 1.83
CA GLN A 135 2.08 -24.23 2.06
C GLN A 135 2.22 -22.81 1.51
N THR A 136 3.35 -22.13 1.78
CA THR A 136 3.62 -20.78 1.28
C THR A 136 3.42 -20.69 -0.23
N GLY A 137 4.05 -21.59 -0.99
CA GLY A 137 3.95 -21.58 -2.45
C GLY A 137 2.55 -21.89 -2.97
N GLN A 138 1.83 -22.78 -2.29
CA GLN A 138 0.46 -23.12 -2.67
C GLN A 138 -0.52 -21.96 -2.44
N ILE A 139 -0.45 -21.32 -1.27
CA ILE A 139 -1.29 -20.16 -0.96
C ILE A 139 -0.91 -18.97 -1.87
N ALA A 140 0.39 -18.74 -2.12
CA ALA A 140 0.85 -17.70 -3.02
C ALA A 140 0.38 -17.90 -4.47
N ARG A 141 0.40 -19.14 -5.00
CA ARG A 141 -0.17 -19.46 -6.32
C ARG A 141 -1.64 -19.12 -6.41
N MET A 142 -2.41 -19.48 -5.38
CA MET A 142 -3.84 -19.20 -5.37
C MET A 142 -4.12 -17.69 -5.25
N LEU A 143 -3.43 -16.98 -4.36
CA LEU A 143 -3.53 -15.53 -4.26
C LEU A 143 -3.25 -14.87 -5.63
N ARG A 144 -2.16 -15.26 -6.29
CA ARG A 144 -1.80 -14.76 -7.62
C ARG A 144 -2.89 -15.02 -8.65
N GLN A 145 -3.37 -16.26 -8.75
CA GLN A 145 -4.41 -16.63 -9.71
C GLN A 145 -5.69 -15.81 -9.50
N GLN A 146 -6.11 -15.62 -8.24
CA GLN A 146 -7.31 -14.84 -7.93
C GLN A 146 -7.12 -13.35 -8.22
N TRP A 147 -5.93 -12.81 -7.95
CA TRP A 147 -5.59 -11.45 -8.33
C TRP A 147 -5.61 -11.24 -9.85
N GLU A 148 -4.96 -12.11 -10.62
CA GLU A 148 -4.94 -12.03 -12.09
C GLU A 148 -6.35 -12.19 -12.70
N ASN A 149 -7.19 -13.06 -12.12
CA ASN A 149 -8.59 -13.19 -12.50
C ASN A 149 -9.36 -11.89 -12.26
N TRP A 150 -9.13 -11.27 -11.10
CA TRP A 150 -9.77 -10.01 -10.73
C TRP A 150 -9.31 -8.86 -11.64
N GLU A 151 -8.01 -8.72 -11.88
CA GLU A 151 -7.45 -7.67 -12.73
C GLU A 151 -8.04 -7.76 -14.15
N ARG A 152 -8.16 -8.97 -14.70
CA ARG A 152 -8.84 -9.17 -16.00
C ARG A 152 -10.30 -8.73 -15.98
N GLN A 153 -11.05 -9.04 -14.92
CA GLN A 153 -12.44 -8.57 -14.79
C GLN A 153 -12.53 -7.05 -14.66
N GLN A 154 -11.60 -6.44 -13.92
CA GLN A 154 -11.52 -4.98 -13.78
C GLN A 154 -11.21 -4.29 -15.10
N GLN A 155 -10.21 -4.77 -15.84
CA GLN A 155 -9.87 -4.22 -17.15
C GLN A 155 -11.07 -4.30 -18.10
N GLN A 156 -11.76 -5.44 -18.14
CA GLN A 156 -12.97 -5.59 -18.95
C GLN A 156 -14.08 -4.60 -18.53
N TYR A 157 -14.24 -4.39 -17.22
CA TYR A 157 -15.25 -3.47 -16.70
C TYR A 157 -14.90 -2.00 -17.00
N ILE A 158 -13.63 -1.60 -16.88
CA ILE A 158 -13.14 -0.25 -17.24
C ILE A 158 -13.39 0.02 -18.72
N LEU A 159 -13.07 -0.93 -19.60
CA LEU A 159 -13.33 -0.81 -21.04
C LEU A 159 -14.82 -0.58 -21.33
N ASN A 160 -15.71 -1.32 -20.63
CA ASN A 160 -17.15 -1.14 -20.77
C ASN A 160 -17.65 0.17 -20.15
N ALA A 161 -17.07 0.63 -19.04
CA ALA A 161 -17.49 1.82 -18.33
C ALA A 161 -17.06 3.12 -19.01
N ASN A 162 -15.90 3.14 -19.68
CA ASN A 162 -15.47 4.28 -20.51
C ASN A 162 -16.45 4.55 -21.66
N GLN A 163 -17.24 3.55 -22.08
CA GLN A 163 -18.33 3.74 -23.04
C GLN A 163 -19.56 4.41 -22.41
N LEU A 164 -19.69 4.42 -21.08
CA LEU A 164 -20.88 4.84 -20.34
C LEU A 164 -20.67 6.11 -19.48
N GLY A 165 -19.45 6.66 -19.44
CA GLY A 165 -19.14 8.00 -18.93
C GLY A 165 -19.61 8.29 -17.50
N ASN A 166 -19.14 7.52 -16.50
CA ASN A 166 -19.82 7.51 -15.21
C ASN A 166 -18.95 7.79 -13.96
N GLN A 167 -19.38 8.74 -13.13
CA GLN A 167 -18.78 9.11 -11.84
C GLN A 167 -19.03 8.09 -10.72
N TYR A 168 -19.99 7.16 -10.86
CA TYR A 168 -20.26 6.09 -9.88
C TYR A 168 -19.14 5.04 -9.75
N MET A 169 -18.13 5.09 -10.63
CA MET A 169 -17.10 4.06 -10.74
C MET A 169 -16.20 3.97 -9.51
N GLN A 170 -15.86 5.09 -8.85
CA GLN A 170 -14.95 5.04 -7.69
C GLN A 170 -15.54 4.30 -6.48
N GLN A 171 -16.83 4.53 -6.17
CA GLN A 171 -17.49 3.83 -5.07
C GLN A 171 -17.66 2.33 -5.38
N TYR A 172 -17.90 2.00 -6.65
CA TYR A 172 -17.95 0.63 -7.12
C TYR A 172 -16.60 -0.07 -6.94
N PHE A 173 -15.49 0.57 -7.34
CA PHE A 173 -14.15 0.00 -7.20
C PHE A 173 -13.77 -0.29 -5.75
N THR A 174 -14.06 0.62 -4.82
CA THR A 174 -13.78 0.41 -3.39
C THR A 174 -14.55 -0.80 -2.85
N SER A 175 -15.85 -0.87 -3.11
CA SER A 175 -16.70 -1.99 -2.67
C SER A 175 -16.26 -3.30 -3.31
N TYR A 176 -15.88 -3.26 -4.59
CA TYR A 176 -15.46 -4.41 -5.35
C TYR A 176 -14.11 -4.96 -4.88
N ARG A 177 -13.13 -4.10 -4.56
CA ARG A 177 -11.84 -4.48 -3.96
C ARG A 177 -12.05 -5.17 -2.60
N GLN A 178 -12.98 -4.68 -1.78
CA GLN A 178 -13.32 -5.32 -0.49
C GLN A 178 -13.95 -6.69 -0.67
N ASN A 179 -14.89 -6.84 -1.61
CA ASN A 179 -15.50 -8.14 -1.92
C ASN A 179 -14.47 -9.14 -2.45
N MET A 180 -13.53 -8.68 -3.28
CA MET A 180 -12.41 -9.50 -3.75
C MET A 180 -11.55 -10.00 -2.57
N LYS A 181 -11.16 -9.12 -1.63
CA LYS A 181 -10.39 -9.54 -0.44
C LYS A 181 -11.08 -10.65 0.34
N ARG A 182 -12.38 -10.51 0.59
CA ARG A 182 -13.19 -11.53 1.26
C ARG A 182 -13.23 -12.86 0.48
N SER A 183 -13.34 -12.78 -0.85
CA SER A 183 -13.34 -13.97 -1.72
C SER A 183 -11.99 -14.70 -1.67
N ILE A 184 -10.89 -13.96 -1.79
CA ILE A 184 -9.52 -14.49 -1.68
C ILE A 184 -9.32 -15.14 -0.30
N GLU A 185 -9.70 -14.44 0.78
CA GLU A 185 -9.61 -14.96 2.14
C GLU A 185 -10.39 -16.28 2.27
N PHE A 186 -11.64 -16.34 1.81
CA PHE A 186 -12.47 -17.53 1.86
C PHE A 186 -11.85 -18.72 1.11
N MET A 187 -11.34 -18.49 -0.10
CA MET A 187 -10.68 -19.54 -0.89
C MET A 187 -9.38 -20.02 -0.24
N CYS A 188 -8.57 -19.09 0.28
CA CYS A 188 -7.34 -19.39 1.02
C CYS A 188 -7.61 -20.19 2.28
N LYS A 189 -8.67 -19.86 3.04
CA LYS A 189 -9.06 -20.62 4.23
C LYS A 189 -9.36 -22.07 3.89
N ARG A 190 -10.17 -22.29 2.85
CA ARG A 190 -10.57 -23.63 2.44
C ARG A 190 -9.35 -24.49 2.06
N GLU A 191 -8.41 -23.93 1.30
CA GLU A 191 -7.20 -24.65 0.90
C GLU A 191 -6.28 -24.93 2.09
N PHE A 192 -6.13 -23.95 2.98
CA PHE A 192 -5.38 -24.08 4.22
C PHE A 192 -5.89 -25.26 5.06
N ASP A 193 -7.21 -25.35 5.25
CA ASP A 193 -7.84 -26.45 6.00
C ASP A 193 -7.59 -27.81 5.35
N GLN A 194 -7.69 -27.88 4.02
CA GLN A 194 -7.41 -29.11 3.26
C GLN A 194 -5.94 -29.54 3.35
N LEU A 195 -5.00 -28.59 3.41
CA LEU A 195 -3.59 -28.90 3.60
C LEU A 195 -3.30 -29.43 5.00
N HIS A 196 -3.88 -28.80 6.02
CA HIS A 196 -3.73 -29.26 7.40
C HIS A 196 -4.32 -30.66 7.62
N ALA A 197 -5.50 -30.94 7.04
CA ALA A 197 -6.09 -32.27 7.07
C ALA A 197 -5.16 -33.33 6.44
N ARG A 198 -4.67 -33.08 5.22
CA ARG A 198 -3.75 -33.99 4.52
C ARG A 198 -2.44 -34.24 5.29
N ASN A 199 -1.86 -33.19 5.87
CA ASN A 199 -0.62 -33.30 6.65
C ASN A 199 -0.83 -34.12 7.93
N LYS A 200 -2.02 -34.01 8.54
CA LYS A 200 -2.39 -34.83 9.70
C LYS A 200 -2.49 -36.30 9.31
N ASP A 201 -3.23 -36.62 8.24
CA ASP A 201 -3.42 -38.00 7.77
C ASP A 201 -2.08 -38.66 7.39
N GLN A 202 -1.19 -37.92 6.72
CA GLN A 202 0.15 -38.41 6.37
C GLN A 202 1.01 -38.72 7.61
N LYS A 203 0.91 -37.90 8.66
CA LYS A 203 1.65 -38.11 9.91
C LYS A 203 1.16 -39.36 10.65
N GLU A 204 -0.15 -39.58 10.68
CA GLU A 204 -0.76 -40.77 11.29
C GLU A 204 -0.42 -42.04 10.52
N ALA A 205 -0.48 -42.00 9.18
CA ALA A 205 -0.09 -43.13 8.33
C ALA A 205 1.40 -43.49 8.47
N GLY A 206 2.28 -42.48 8.58
CA GLY A 206 3.71 -42.70 8.80
C GLY A 206 4.03 -43.35 10.15
N ALA A 207 3.30 -42.98 11.22
CA ALA A 207 3.47 -43.58 12.54
C ALA A 207 3.03 -45.05 12.58
N ALA A 208 1.91 -45.39 11.93
CA ALA A 208 1.41 -46.76 11.85
C ALA A 208 2.33 -47.70 11.06
N ALA A 209 3.13 -47.19 10.12
CA ALA A 209 4.07 -47.99 9.33
C ALA A 209 5.37 -48.33 10.09
N THR A 210 5.63 -47.69 11.23
CA THR A 210 6.83 -47.92 12.05
C THR A 210 6.60 -48.83 13.26
N GLU A 211 5.35 -49.24 13.49
CA GLU A 211 4.94 -50.24 14.49
C GLU A 211 4.88 -51.65 13.88
#